data_AF-A0A933ZMP0-F1
#
_entry.id   AF-A0A933ZMP0-F1
#
_cell.length_a   1.000
_cell.length_b   1.000
_cell.length_c   1.000
_cell.angle_alpha   90.00
_cell.angle_beta   90.00
_cell.angle_gamma   90.00
#
_symmetry.space_group_name_H-M   'P 1'
#
loop_
_entity.id
_entity.type
_entity.pdbx_description
1 polymer ?
#
loop_
_entity_poly.entity_id
_entity_poly.type
_entity_poly.pdbx_seq_one_letter_code
_entity_poly.pdbx_strand_id
1 'polypeptide(L)'
;MRTGEVIAIVNVLNDAFRISPVSDLVERKKQGAEKMRLEAAEIVQHEKVLDELDAVLAEAHAASGLPDEPTTNSALDDFVIRVRLEQSGAT
;
A
#
# COMPACT_ATOMS: atom_id res chain seq x y z
N MET A 1 -5.61 2.74 2.98
CA MET A 1 -5.99 1.37 3.42
C MET A 1 -7.52 1.18 3.40
N ARG A 2 -8.17 1.40 2.24
CA ARG A 2 -9.65 1.42 2.15
C ARG A 2 -10.28 0.03 2.00
N THR A 3 -9.56 -0.92 1.41
CA THR A 3 -10.07 -2.24 1.00
C THR A 3 -9.43 -3.41 1.75
N GLY A 4 -8.37 -3.17 2.54
CA GLY A 4 -7.54 -4.23 3.13
C GLY A 4 -6.69 -5.01 2.13
N GLU A 5 -6.77 -4.68 0.84
CA GLU A 5 -6.00 -5.32 -0.23
C GLU A 5 -4.63 -4.66 -0.40
N VAL A 6 -3.59 -5.49 -0.55
CA VAL A 6 -2.23 -5.03 -0.85
C VAL A 6 -2.05 -4.96 -2.37
N ILE A 7 -1.95 -3.73 -2.90
CA ILE A 7 -1.74 -3.49 -4.34
C ILE A 7 -0.31 -3.02 -4.55
N ALA A 8 0.51 -3.83 -5.21
CA ALA A 8 1.92 -3.52 -5.50
C ALA A 8 2.14 -2.87 -6.88
N ILE A 9 1.06 -2.53 -7.59
CA ILE A 9 1.12 -1.98 -8.95
C ILE A 9 0.76 -0.49 -8.90
N VAL A 10 1.75 0.37 -9.16
CA VAL A 10 1.61 1.83 -9.04
C VAL A 10 0.53 2.41 -9.95
N ASN A 11 0.33 1.86 -11.16
CA ASN A 11 -0.70 2.35 -12.08
C ASN A 11 -2.12 2.11 -11.53
N VAL A 12 -2.34 0.91 -10.96
CA VAL A 12 -3.63 0.55 -10.36
C VAL A 12 -3.92 1.46 -9.15
N LEU A 13 -2.89 1.76 -8.35
CA LEU A 13 -3.03 2.75 -7.28
C LEU A 13 -3.35 4.13 -7.84
N ASN A 14 -2.65 4.58 -8.89
CA ASN A 14 -2.84 5.91 -9.45
C ASN A 14 -4.21 6.12 -10.12
N ASP A 15 -4.89 5.06 -10.57
CA ASP A 15 -6.28 5.16 -11.05
C ASP A 15 -7.23 5.67 -9.95
N ALA A 16 -6.95 5.30 -8.69
CA ALA A 16 -7.71 5.72 -7.52
C ALA A 16 -7.27 7.08 -6.96
N PHE A 17 -5.96 7.33 -6.89
CA PHE A 17 -5.40 8.55 -6.28
C PHE A 17 -5.25 9.72 -7.27
N ARG A 18 -5.21 9.46 -8.57
CA ARG A 18 -5.15 10.43 -9.67
C ARG A 18 -4.06 11.49 -9.51
N ILE A 19 -2.88 11.06 -9.09
CA ILE A 19 -1.70 11.93 -8.93
C ILE A 19 -1.06 12.10 -10.30
N SER A 20 -1.31 13.24 -10.95
CA SER A 20 -0.87 13.50 -12.34
C SER A 20 0.63 13.24 -12.55
N PRO A 21 1.54 13.73 -11.69
CA PRO A 21 2.99 13.53 -11.89
C PRO A 21 3.42 12.05 -11.88
N VAL A 22 2.67 11.16 -11.24
CA VAL A 22 3.01 9.72 -11.21
C VAL A 22 2.85 9.08 -12.59
N SER A 23 1.80 9.44 -13.33
CA SER A 23 1.59 8.95 -14.70
C SER A 23 2.73 9.38 -15.62
N ASP A 24 3.18 10.62 -15.48
CA ASP A 24 4.29 11.18 -16.27
C ASP A 24 5.61 10.46 -15.93
N LEU A 25 5.89 10.21 -14.64
CA LEU A 25 7.06 9.44 -14.21
C LEU A 25 7.05 7.99 -14.70
N VAL A 26 5.88 7.34 -14.70
CA VAL A 26 5.72 5.98 -15.24
C VAL A 26 6.03 5.96 -16.73
N GLU A 27 5.50 6.92 -17.49
CA GLU A 27 5.72 6.95 -18.93
C GLU A 27 7.18 7.29 -19.26
N ARG A 28 7.76 8.27 -18.56
CA ARG A 28 9.19 8.60 -18.64
C ARG A 28 10.04 7.35 -18.35
N LYS A 29 9.74 6.60 -17.29
CA LYS A 29 10.47 5.35 -16.95
C LYS A 29 10.35 4.28 -18.03
N LYS A 30 9.19 4.15 -18.69
CA LYS A 30 8.98 3.16 -19.77
C LYS A 30 9.75 3.51 -21.04
N GLN A 31 9.74 4.80 -21.42
CA GLN A 31 10.29 5.26 -22.69
C GLN A 31 11.79 5.54 -22.61
N GLY A 32 12.30 5.89 -21.43
CA GLY A 32 13.66 6.37 -21.27
C GLY A 32 14.67 5.32 -20.78
N ALA A 33 15.90 5.77 -20.62
CA ALA A 33 17.00 4.93 -20.15
C ALA A 33 16.87 4.58 -18.66
N GLU A 34 17.51 3.48 -18.26
CA GLU A 34 17.66 3.16 -16.84
C GLU A 34 18.39 4.30 -16.11
N LYS A 35 17.93 4.67 -14.90
CA LYS A 35 18.54 5.70 -14.05
C LYS A 35 18.59 7.11 -14.65
N MET A 36 17.60 7.47 -15.47
CA MET A 36 17.42 8.87 -15.87
C MET A 36 17.33 9.79 -14.65
N ARG A 37 18.02 10.93 -14.74
CA ARG A 37 17.98 11.96 -13.71
C ARG A 37 16.68 12.76 -13.79
N LEU A 38 16.23 13.19 -12.62
CA LEU A 38 15.27 14.26 -12.45
C LEU A 38 16.03 15.57 -12.25
N GLU A 39 15.51 16.66 -12.80
CA GLU A 39 16.03 17.98 -12.56
C GLU A 39 15.70 18.46 -11.14
N ALA A 40 16.51 19.36 -10.59
CA ALA A 40 16.32 19.86 -9.22
C ALA A 40 14.93 20.49 -9.01
N ALA A 41 14.40 21.18 -10.02
CA ALA A 41 13.06 21.76 -9.96
C ALA A 41 11.95 20.69 -9.97
N GLU A 42 12.14 19.58 -10.67
CA GLU A 42 11.20 18.45 -10.69
C GLU A 42 11.16 17.77 -9.31
N ILE A 43 12.32 17.61 -8.67
CA ILE A 43 12.42 17.03 -7.32
C ILE A 43 11.56 17.81 -6.33
N VAL A 44 11.71 19.14 -6.28
CA VAL A 44 10.95 20.00 -5.36
C VAL A 44 9.43 19.88 -5.59
N GLN A 45 9.00 19.73 -6.84
CA GLN A 45 7.58 19.53 -7.17
C GLN A 45 7.07 18.17 -6.68
N HIS A 46 7.87 17.10 -6.86
CA HIS A 46 7.51 15.77 -6.40
C HIS A 46 7.52 15.65 -4.88
N GLU A 47 8.46 16.30 -4.19
CA GLU A 47 8.51 16.36 -2.73
C GLU A 47 7.23 16.95 -2.16
N LYS A 48 6.75 18.07 -2.71
CA LYS A 48 5.47 18.66 -2.28
C LYS A 48 4.29 17.70 -2.43
N VAL A 49 4.24 16.95 -3.53
CA VAL A 49 3.18 15.96 -3.76
C VAL A 49 3.27 14.80 -2.78
N LEU A 50 4.48 14.39 -2.40
CA LEU A 50 4.70 13.37 -1.37
C LEU A 50 4.25 13.87 0.00
N ASP A 51 4.62 15.09 0.38
CA ASP A 51 4.20 15.70 1.66
C ASP A 51 2.66 15.79 1.76
N GLU A 52 1.99 16.17 0.67
CA GLU A 52 0.52 16.21 0.59
C GLU A 52 -0.10 14.80 0.72
N LEU A 53 0.48 13.80 0.06
CA LEU A 53 0.02 12.42 0.16
C LEU A 53 0.22 11.86 1.58
N ASP A 54 1.36 12.13 2.21
CA ASP A 54 1.67 11.69 3.57
C ASP A 54 0.69 12.29 4.57
N ALA A 55 0.32 13.56 4.42
CA ALA A 55 -0.70 14.18 5.26
C ALA A 55 -2.06 13.47 5.14
N VAL A 56 -2.48 13.14 3.91
CA VAL A 56 -3.73 12.39 3.66
C VAL A 56 -3.68 10.99 4.27
N LEU A 57 -2.54 10.30 4.14
CA LEU A 57 -2.36 8.96 4.71
C LEU A 57 -2.34 8.99 6.24
N ALA A 58 -1.72 9.99 6.85
CA ALA A 58 -1.70 10.18 8.29
C ALA A 58 -3.10 10.46 8.84
N GLU A 59 -3.89 11.30 8.18
CA GLU A 59 -5.29 11.55 8.56
C GLU A 59 -6.15 10.28 8.43
N ALA A 60 -6.00 9.54 7.33
CA ALA A 60 -6.70 8.27 7.14
C ALA A 60 -6.30 7.22 8.19
N HIS A 61 -5.03 7.19 8.59
CA HIS A 61 -4.54 6.34 9.67
C HIS A 61 -5.14 6.75 11.02
N ALA A 62 -5.14 8.04 11.36
CA ALA A 62 -5.71 8.54 12.61
C ALA A 62 -7.23 8.29 12.72
N ALA A 63 -7.94 8.29 11.59
CA ALA A 63 -9.36 7.94 11.52
C ALA A 63 -9.63 6.42 11.46
N SER A 64 -8.60 5.59 11.31
CA SER A 64 -8.73 4.14 11.22
C SER A 64 -9.11 3.56 12.58
N GLY A 65 -10.15 2.74 12.62
CA GLY A 65 -10.52 1.95 13.80
C GLY A 65 -9.72 0.64 13.94
N LEU A 66 -8.71 0.43 13.09
CA LEU A 66 -7.87 -0.76 13.19
C LEU A 66 -6.95 -0.66 14.42
N PRO A 67 -6.79 -1.74 15.18
CA PRO A 67 -5.87 -1.77 16.31
C PRO A 67 -4.42 -1.68 15.81
N ASP A 68 -3.56 -1.04 16.61
CA ASP A 68 -2.12 -0.90 16.31
C ASP A 68 -1.40 -2.26 16.22
N GLU A 69 -1.91 -3.26 16.94
CA GLU A 69 -1.39 -4.61 16.98
C GLU A 69 -2.47 -5.63 16.54
N PRO A 70 -2.09 -6.76 15.91
CA PRO A 70 -3.04 -7.80 15.53
C PRO A 70 -3.78 -8.37 16.75
N THR A 71 -5.10 -8.26 16.76
CA THR A 71 -5.94 -8.82 17.84
C THR A 71 -6.39 -10.26 17.56
N THR A 72 -6.06 -10.81 16.39
CA THR A 72 -6.58 -12.09 15.90
C THR A 72 -5.78 -13.32 16.34
N ASN A 73 -4.64 -13.14 17.00
CA ASN A 73 -3.70 -14.24 17.32
C ASN A 73 -4.37 -15.41 18.07
N SER A 74 -5.15 -15.14 19.12
CA SER A 74 -5.85 -16.20 19.87
C SER A 74 -6.88 -16.94 19.00
N ALA A 75 -7.65 -16.21 18.19
CA ALA A 75 -8.64 -16.82 17.29
C ALA A 75 -7.97 -17.65 16.18
N LEU A 76 -6.79 -17.23 15.74
CA LEU A 76 -5.98 -17.95 14.76
C LEU A 76 -5.42 -19.25 15.35
N ASP A 77 -4.91 -19.21 16.59
CA ASP A 77 -4.43 -20.39 17.30
C ASP A 77 -5.56 -21.42 17.48
N ASP A 78 -6.73 -20.98 17.96
CA ASP A 78 -7.91 -21.83 18.11
C ASP A 78 -8.35 -22.46 16.77
N PHE A 79 -8.33 -21.66 15.70
CA PHE A 79 -8.63 -22.13 14.35
C PHE A 79 -7.66 -23.23 13.90
N VAL A 80 -6.35 -23.02 14.08
CA VAL A 80 -5.32 -23.99 13.70
C VAL A 80 -5.45 -25.28 14.51
N ILE A 81 -5.74 -25.20 15.80
CA ILE A 81 -5.99 -26.37 16.65
C ILE A 81 -7.17 -27.17 16.11
N ARG A 82 -8.30 -26.51 15.84
CA ARG A 82 -9.51 -27.18 15.32
C ARG A 82 -9.26 -27.88 14.00
N VAL A 83 -8.65 -27.20 13.03
CA VAL A 83 -8.33 -27.78 11.71
C VAL A 83 -7.43 -29.01 11.87
N ARG A 84 -6.42 -28.96 12.75
CA ARG A 84 -5.54 -30.10 13.00
C ARG A 84 -6.27 -31.29 13.62
N LEU A 85 -7.17 -31.05 14.57
CA LEU A 85 -7.96 -32.12 15.20
C LEU A 85 -8.94 -32.75 14.22
N GLU A 86 -9.58 -31.96 13.36
CA GLU A 86 -10.45 -32.46 12.30
C GLU A 86 -9.68 -33.32 11.29
N GLN A 87 -8.46 -32.93 10.92
CA GLN A 87 -7.60 -33.74 10.05
C GLN A 87 -7.04 -35.00 10.73
N SER A 88 -6.86 -34.98 12.05
CA SER A 88 -6.34 -36.13 12.81
C SER A 88 -7.44 -37.11 13.23
N GLY A 89 -8.71 -36.67 13.27
CA GLY A 89 -9.87 -37.50 13.56
C GLY A 89 -10.54 -38.11 12.32
N ALA A 90 -10.08 -37.77 11.12
CA ALA A 90 -10.48 -38.40 9.87
C ALA A 90 -9.67 -39.70 9.63
N THR A 91 -9.97 -40.74 10.41
CA THR A 91 -9.62 -42.15 10.13
C THR A 91 -10.86 -43.01 10.25
#